data_AF-A0A9X2F9C0-F1
#
_entry.id   AF-A0A9X2F9C0-F1
#
_cell.length_a   1.000
_cell.length_b   1.000
_cell.length_c   1.000
_cell.angle_alpha   90.00
_cell.angle_beta   90.00
_cell.angle_gamma   90.00
#
_symmetry.space_group_name_H-M   'P 1'
#
loop_
_entity.id
_entity.type
_entity.pdbx_description
1 polymer ?
#
loop_
_entity_poly.entity_id
_entity_poly.type
_entity_poly.pdbx_seq_one_letter_code
_entity_poly.pdbx_strand_id
1 'polypeptide(L)'
;MNPYQAPRTQSKTAAEQRRWPFDICRQVGLYLQLLSGIGVAWMLVSWFRSGNLELDLLSLVLLWSAFGLRRQSWAARQAAIVVLSLMVLVSIGLACTAAVLGTDNVELTVGVEIESPRLWQLLLFTAGVLALTGPPLYLLLTRQARRECLYRSPRLQYGDYNSDDSS
;
A
#
# COMPACT_ATOMS: atom_id res chain seq x y z
N MET A 1 24.14 31.93 38.66
CA MET A 1 24.66 31.52 37.34
C MET A 1 24.76 30.01 37.34
N ASN A 2 23.96 29.33 36.51
CA ASN A 2 23.82 27.86 36.54
C ASN A 2 24.79 27.24 35.51
N PRO A 3 25.70 26.33 35.88
CA PRO A 3 26.74 25.79 34.99
C PRO A 3 26.25 24.68 34.03
N TYR A 4 24.94 24.43 33.94
CA TYR A 4 24.36 23.34 33.14
C TYR A 4 23.62 23.81 31.87
N GLN A 5 24.05 24.90 31.23
CA GLN A 5 23.63 25.20 29.87
C GLN A 5 24.64 24.59 28.89
N ALA A 6 24.44 23.30 28.61
CA ALA A 6 25.03 22.69 27.43
C ALA A 6 24.57 23.49 26.18
N PRO A 7 25.47 23.84 25.26
CA PRO A 7 25.09 24.51 24.05
C PRO A 7 24.14 23.60 23.27
N ARG A 8 22.90 24.06 23.03
CA ARG A 8 21.99 23.48 22.03
C ARG A 8 22.54 23.79 20.63
N THR A 9 23.68 23.22 20.30
CA THR A 9 24.23 23.24 18.95
C THR A 9 23.42 22.28 18.08
N GLN A 10 22.58 22.87 17.23
CA GLN A 10 22.43 22.47 15.83
C GLN A 10 22.09 21.00 15.52
N SER A 11 21.12 20.39 16.20
CA SER A 11 20.46 19.18 15.66
C SER A 11 19.32 19.50 14.67
N LYS A 12 19.11 20.78 14.34
CA LYS A 12 18.04 21.22 13.44
C LYS A 12 18.23 20.81 11.96
N THR A 13 19.43 20.46 11.51
CA THR A 13 19.69 20.24 10.08
C THR A 13 19.56 18.79 9.60
N ALA A 14 19.49 17.78 10.49
CA ALA A 14 19.28 16.38 10.07
C ALA A 14 17.81 15.93 10.11
N ALA A 15 16.99 16.57 10.95
CA ALA A 15 15.58 16.20 11.15
C ALA A 15 14.61 16.89 10.18
N GLU A 16 15.07 17.95 9.50
CA GLU A 16 14.24 18.76 8.60
C GLU A 16 14.35 18.31 7.13
N GLN A 17 15.30 17.42 6.81
CA GLN A 17 15.70 17.13 5.43
C GLN A 17 15.10 15.85 4.81
N ARG A 18 14.09 15.23 5.43
CA ARG A 18 13.30 14.15 4.79
C ARG A 18 11.82 14.22 5.12
N ARG A 19 11.24 15.42 5.15
CA ARG A 19 9.79 15.54 4.99
C ARG A 19 9.51 15.69 3.51
N TRP A 20 8.89 14.68 2.93
CA TRP A 20 8.34 14.82 1.58
C TRP A 20 7.35 15.99 1.59
N PRO A 21 7.34 16.86 0.57
CA PRO A 21 6.47 18.04 0.53
C PRO A 21 4.98 17.68 0.35
N PHE A 22 4.63 16.39 0.31
CA PHE A 22 3.32 15.87 0.04
C PHE A 22 2.87 14.86 1.11
N ASP A 23 1.56 14.81 1.35
CA ASP A 23 0.91 13.85 2.25
C ASP A 23 1.00 12.43 1.67
N ILE A 24 1.86 11.58 2.24
CA ILE A 24 2.13 10.23 1.73
C ILE A 24 0.87 9.36 1.78
N CYS A 25 0.15 9.36 2.93
CA CYS A 25 -1.07 8.56 3.06
C CYS A 25 -2.13 8.96 2.01
N ARG A 26 -2.21 10.25 1.66
CA ARG A 26 -3.18 10.76 0.67
C ARG A 26 -2.79 10.38 -0.77
N GLN A 27 -1.52 10.51 -1.13
CA GLN A 27 -1.03 10.20 -2.47
C GLN A 27 -1.09 8.69 -2.74
N VAL A 28 -0.71 7.87 -1.78
CA VAL A 28 -0.88 6.40 -1.88
C VAL A 28 -2.36 6.04 -1.96
N GLY A 29 -3.22 6.68 -1.16
CA GLY A 29 -4.67 6.47 -1.26
C GLY A 29 -5.23 6.83 -2.64
N LEU A 30 -4.79 7.93 -3.25
CA LEU A 30 -5.14 8.29 -4.63
C LEU A 30 -4.70 7.22 -5.64
N TYR A 31 -3.48 6.73 -5.50
CA TYR A 31 -2.91 5.71 -6.37
C TYR A 31 -3.69 4.38 -6.30
N LEU A 32 -3.98 3.91 -5.08
CA LEU A 32 -4.78 2.70 -4.86
C LEU A 32 -6.23 2.88 -5.35
N GLN A 33 -6.79 4.09 -5.25
CA GLN A 33 -8.11 4.38 -5.79
C GLN A 33 -8.14 4.28 -7.32
N LEU A 34 -7.11 4.76 -8.01
CA LEU A 34 -7.00 4.61 -9.46
C LEU A 34 -6.89 3.14 -9.87
N LEU A 35 -6.03 2.37 -9.19
CA LEU A 35 -5.88 0.93 -9.44
C LEU A 35 -7.19 0.17 -9.21
N SER A 36 -7.84 0.43 -8.08
CA SER A 36 -9.15 -0.16 -7.77
C SER A 36 -10.21 0.26 -8.79
N GLY A 37 -10.21 1.52 -9.22
CA GLY A 37 -11.14 2.02 -10.23
C GLY A 37 -10.99 1.29 -11.57
N ILE A 38 -9.77 0.98 -11.99
CA ILE A 38 -9.51 0.16 -13.19
C ILE A 38 -10.07 -1.25 -13.00
N GLY A 39 -9.85 -1.88 -11.84
CA GLY A 39 -10.41 -3.20 -11.54
C GLY A 39 -11.94 -3.22 -11.54
N VAL A 40 -12.58 -2.25 -10.90
CA VAL A 40 -14.05 -2.11 -10.90
C VAL A 40 -14.59 -1.84 -12.30
N ALA A 41 -13.92 -1.00 -13.09
CA ALA A 41 -14.31 -0.77 -14.49
C ALA A 41 -14.20 -2.05 -15.32
N TRP A 42 -13.15 -2.86 -15.09
CA TRP A 42 -12.99 -4.15 -15.74
C TRP A 42 -14.09 -5.13 -15.36
N MET A 43 -14.48 -5.18 -14.08
CA MET A 43 -15.61 -5.99 -13.61
C MET A 43 -16.92 -5.59 -14.30
N LEU A 44 -17.17 -4.28 -14.45
CA LEU A 44 -18.36 -3.77 -15.15
C LEU A 44 -18.35 -4.14 -16.64
N VAL A 45 -17.20 -4.03 -17.30
CA VAL A 45 -17.04 -4.42 -18.72
C VAL A 45 -17.23 -5.93 -18.89
N SER A 46 -16.64 -6.74 -18.00
CA SER A 46 -16.80 -8.19 -18.00
C SER A 46 -18.27 -8.57 -17.81
N TRP A 47 -18.94 -7.98 -16.82
CA TRP A 47 -20.36 -8.21 -16.55
C TRP A 47 -21.24 -7.84 -17.75
N PHE A 48 -20.98 -6.70 -18.40
CA PHE A 48 -21.74 -6.30 -19.58
C PHE A 48 -21.53 -7.24 -20.78
N ARG A 49 -20.34 -7.86 -20.89
CA ARG A 49 -20.00 -8.76 -21.99
C ARG A 49 -20.48 -10.20 -21.76
N SER A 50 -20.35 -10.73 -20.55
CA SER A 50 -20.55 -12.14 -20.23
C SER A 50 -21.82 -12.43 -19.42
N GLY A 51 -22.44 -11.40 -18.83
CA GLY A 51 -23.57 -11.54 -17.90
C GLY A 51 -23.18 -12.08 -16.52
N ASN A 52 -21.93 -12.50 -16.32
CA ASN A 52 -21.43 -13.01 -15.05
C ASN A 52 -20.70 -11.91 -14.26
N LEU A 53 -21.13 -11.70 -13.02
CA LEU A 53 -20.49 -10.76 -12.10
C LEU A 53 -19.37 -11.48 -11.34
N GLU A 54 -18.16 -11.46 -11.88
CA GLU A 54 -16.97 -11.93 -11.15
C GLU A 54 -16.55 -10.89 -10.12
N LEU A 55 -16.97 -11.08 -8.88
CA LEU A 55 -16.69 -10.19 -7.76
C LEU A 55 -15.22 -10.29 -7.33
N ASP A 56 -14.36 -9.42 -7.88
CA ASP A 56 -12.99 -9.29 -7.43
C ASP A 56 -12.91 -8.57 -6.06
N LEU A 57 -12.85 -9.39 -5.00
CA LEU A 57 -12.65 -8.94 -3.62
C LEU A 57 -11.39 -8.09 -3.45
N LEU A 58 -10.37 -8.31 -4.28
CA LEU A 58 -9.12 -7.55 -4.20
C LEU A 58 -9.35 -6.10 -4.59
N SER A 59 -10.10 -5.85 -5.67
CA SER A 59 -10.50 -4.51 -6.09
C SER A 59 -11.32 -3.78 -5.02
N LEU A 60 -12.20 -4.47 -4.30
CA LEU A 60 -12.98 -3.89 -3.19
C LEU A 60 -12.12 -3.57 -1.97
N VAL A 61 -11.19 -4.45 -1.60
CA VAL A 61 -10.26 -4.20 -0.47
C VAL A 61 -9.29 -3.07 -0.81
N LEU A 62 -8.84 -2.98 -2.06
CA LEU A 62 -8.05 -1.83 -2.54
C LEU A 62 -8.85 -0.53 -2.48
N LEU A 63 -10.13 -0.56 -2.84
CA LEU A 63 -11.01 0.61 -2.72
C LEU A 63 -11.15 1.05 -1.25
N TRP A 64 -11.44 0.09 -0.37
CA TRP A 64 -11.61 0.37 1.06
C TRP A 64 -10.33 0.91 1.68
N SER A 65 -9.19 0.30 1.37
CA SER A 65 -7.89 0.75 1.86
C SER A 65 -7.52 2.14 1.31
N ALA A 66 -7.84 2.45 0.06
CA ALA A 66 -7.66 3.77 -0.54
C ALA A 66 -8.49 4.85 0.18
N PHE A 67 -9.78 4.58 0.42
CA PHE A 67 -10.65 5.49 1.19
C PHE A 67 -10.19 5.65 2.64
N GLY A 68 -9.77 4.56 3.27
CA GLY A 68 -9.26 4.58 4.64
C GLY A 68 -7.94 5.34 4.78
N LEU A 69 -7.02 5.20 3.82
CA LEU A 69 -5.77 5.96 3.76
C LEU A 69 -6.00 7.46 3.54
N ARG A 70 -6.99 7.82 2.72
CA ARG A 70 -7.44 9.23 2.59
C ARG A 70 -8.01 9.79 3.88
N ARG A 71 -8.73 8.97 4.64
CA ARG A 71 -9.19 9.30 6.01
C ARG A 71 -8.09 9.12 7.06
N GLN A 72 -6.85 8.83 6.64
CA GLN A 72 -5.67 8.68 7.48
C GLN A 72 -5.87 7.66 8.61
N SER A 73 -6.61 6.58 8.34
CA SER A 73 -6.89 5.56 9.34
C SER A 73 -5.74 4.55 9.47
N TRP A 74 -5.37 4.25 10.72
CA TRP A 74 -4.32 3.29 11.02
C TRP A 74 -4.66 1.88 10.52
N ALA A 75 -5.91 1.45 10.70
CA ALA A 75 -6.38 0.13 10.29
C ALA A 75 -6.28 -0.05 8.77
N ALA A 76 -6.65 0.96 7.98
CA ALA A 76 -6.54 0.88 6.52
C ALA A 76 -5.10 0.85 6.05
N ARG A 77 -4.18 1.55 6.73
CA ARG A 77 -2.75 1.45 6.43
C ARG A 77 -2.21 0.04 6.67
N GLN A 78 -2.57 -0.60 7.78
CA GLN A 78 -2.15 -1.99 8.06
C GLN A 78 -2.73 -2.96 7.02
N ALA A 79 -4.02 -2.84 6.72
CA ALA A 79 -4.66 -3.65 5.68
C ALA A 79 -4.00 -3.47 4.31
N ALA A 80 -3.71 -2.22 3.90
CA ALA A 80 -3.03 -1.92 2.65
C ALA A 80 -1.63 -2.56 2.59
N ILE A 81 -0.85 -2.47 3.67
CA ILE A 81 0.48 -3.09 3.75
C ILE A 81 0.36 -4.61 3.62
N VAL A 82 -0.56 -5.24 4.35
CA VAL A 82 -0.77 -6.70 4.29
C VAL A 82 -1.13 -7.11 2.87
N VAL A 83 -2.12 -6.47 2.26
CA VAL A 83 -2.57 -6.81 0.89
C VAL A 83 -1.45 -6.62 -0.12
N LEU A 84 -0.77 -5.46 -0.13
CA LEU A 84 0.34 -5.20 -1.05
C LEU A 84 1.50 -6.19 -0.85
N SER A 85 1.86 -6.50 0.40
CA SER A 85 2.91 -7.48 0.70
C SER A 85 2.53 -8.89 0.24
N LEU A 86 1.26 -9.27 0.38
CA LEU A 86 0.77 -10.58 -0.05
C LEU A 86 0.77 -10.68 -1.58
N MET A 87 0.38 -9.62 -2.30
CA MET A 87 0.49 -9.59 -3.77
C MET A 87 1.93 -9.74 -4.24
N VAL A 88 2.89 -9.05 -3.60
CA VAL A 88 4.31 -9.18 -3.92
C VAL A 88 4.81 -10.59 -3.63
N LEU A 89 4.49 -11.15 -2.46
CA LEU A 89 4.90 -12.50 -2.06
C LEU A 89 4.36 -13.58 -3.00
N VAL A 90 3.07 -13.52 -3.36
CA VAL A 90 2.45 -14.46 -4.29
C VAL A 90 3.08 -14.34 -5.67
N SER A 91 3.34 -13.12 -6.16
CA SER A 91 3.94 -12.90 -7.48
C SER A 91 5.38 -13.41 -7.57
N ILE A 92 6.17 -13.21 -6.51
CA ILE A 92 7.53 -13.76 -6.42
C ILE A 92 7.48 -15.28 -6.26
N GLY A 93 6.59 -15.78 -5.40
CA GLY A 93 6.38 -17.22 -5.20
C GLY A 93 6.04 -17.92 -6.51
N LEU A 94 5.10 -17.37 -7.29
CA LEU A 94 4.72 -17.89 -8.60
C LEU A 94 5.92 -17.90 -9.57
N ALA A 95 6.70 -16.82 -9.62
CA ALA A 95 7.89 -16.75 -10.47
C ALA A 95 8.97 -17.76 -10.05
N CYS A 96 9.20 -17.94 -8.74
CA CYS A 96 10.13 -18.95 -8.22
C CYS A 96 9.66 -20.37 -8.52
N THR A 97 8.38 -20.67 -8.31
CA THR A 97 7.79 -21.98 -8.63
C THR A 97 7.88 -22.28 -10.11
N ALA A 98 7.56 -21.31 -10.97
CA ALA A 98 7.69 -21.46 -12.42
C ALA A 98 9.15 -21.66 -12.87
N ALA A 99 10.11 -21.03 -12.19
CA ALA A 99 11.53 -21.23 -12.48
C ALA A 99 12.04 -22.63 -12.08
N VAL A 100 11.46 -23.25 -11.05
CA VAL A 100 11.89 -24.56 -10.53
C VAL A 100 11.13 -25.73 -11.18
N LEU A 101 9.81 -25.61 -11.30
CA LEU A 101 8.91 -26.68 -11.74
C LEU A 101 8.47 -26.56 -13.20
N GLY A 102 8.87 -25.48 -13.89
CA GLY A 102 8.41 -25.17 -15.25
C GLY A 102 7.08 -24.42 -15.26
N THR A 103 6.64 -24.04 -16.46
CA THR A 103 5.45 -23.19 -16.69
C THR A 103 4.21 -23.97 -17.11
N ASP A 104 4.31 -25.29 -17.15
CA ASP A 104 3.33 -26.17 -17.78
C ASP A 104 1.99 -26.24 -17.01
N ASN A 105 2.01 -25.92 -15.71
CA ASN A 105 0.84 -25.87 -14.83
C ASN A 105 0.45 -24.44 -14.44
N VAL A 106 0.94 -23.44 -15.19
CA VAL A 106 0.66 -22.03 -14.90
C VAL A 106 -0.32 -21.51 -15.94
N GLU A 107 -1.42 -20.97 -15.46
CA GLU A 107 -2.38 -20.23 -16.28
C GLU A 107 -2.22 -18.74 -15.94
N LEU A 108 -2.03 -17.91 -16.97
CA LEU A 108 -1.91 -16.47 -16.82
C LEU A 108 -3.02 -15.78 -17.61
N THR A 109 -3.93 -15.12 -16.89
CA THR A 109 -5.04 -14.40 -17.50
C THR A 109 -4.75 -12.90 -17.47
N VAL A 110 -4.38 -12.33 -18.64
CA VAL A 110 -4.15 -10.88 -18.81
C VAL A 110 -4.95 -10.40 -20.02
N GLY A 111 -6.27 -10.21 -19.84
CA GLY A 111 -7.21 -9.86 -20.91
C GLY A 111 -7.49 -10.97 -21.93
N VAL A 112 -6.52 -11.87 -22.15
CA VAL A 112 -6.61 -13.14 -22.85
C VAL A 112 -5.98 -14.20 -21.94
N GLU A 113 -6.56 -15.38 -21.92
CA GLU A 113 -6.06 -16.54 -21.20
C GLU A 113 -4.87 -17.14 -21.99
N ILE A 114 -3.71 -17.21 -21.35
CA ILE A 114 -2.51 -17.80 -21.93
C ILE A 114 -2.23 -19.09 -21.17
N GLU A 115 -2.54 -20.21 -21.81
CA GLU A 115 -2.11 -21.54 -21.36
C GLU A 115 -0.59 -21.65 -21.56
N SER A 116 0.15 -22.08 -20.52
CA SER A 116 1.61 -22.27 -20.55
C SER A 116 2.42 -21.00 -20.93
N PRO A 117 2.32 -19.92 -20.12
CA PRO A 117 3.05 -18.69 -20.38
C PRO A 117 4.57 -18.96 -20.32
N ARG A 118 5.32 -18.40 -21.27
CA ARG A 118 6.78 -18.51 -21.24
C ARG A 118 7.34 -17.87 -19.98
N LEU A 119 8.46 -18.40 -19.48
CA LEU A 119 9.10 -17.91 -18.24
C LEU A 119 9.36 -16.38 -18.27
N TRP A 120 9.72 -15.82 -19.43
CA TRP A 120 9.89 -14.36 -19.58
C TRP A 120 8.57 -13.57 -19.47
N GLN A 121 7.44 -14.14 -19.89
CA GLN A 121 6.11 -13.50 -19.74
C GLN A 121 5.71 -13.43 -18.27
N LEU A 122 5.95 -14.51 -17.53
CA LEU A 122 5.77 -14.55 -16.08
C LEU A 122 6.68 -13.54 -15.38
N LEU A 123 7.97 -13.46 -15.75
CA LEU A 123 8.89 -12.48 -15.19
C LEU A 123 8.45 -11.05 -15.48
N LEU A 124 7.97 -10.74 -16.69
CA LEU A 124 7.42 -9.42 -17.01
C LEU A 124 6.17 -9.12 -16.20
N PHE A 125 5.28 -10.08 -16.03
CA PHE A 125 4.09 -9.92 -15.19
C PHE A 125 4.49 -9.63 -13.74
N THR A 126 5.35 -10.45 -13.15
CA THR A 126 5.86 -10.25 -11.79
C THR A 126 6.57 -8.91 -11.64
N ALA A 127 7.40 -8.50 -12.61
CA ALA A 127 8.05 -7.20 -12.62
C ALA A 127 7.04 -6.04 -12.69
N GLY A 128 5.98 -6.19 -13.49
CA GLY A 128 4.87 -5.23 -13.57
C GLY A 128 4.12 -5.10 -12.25
N VAL A 129 3.79 -6.23 -11.61
CA VAL A 129 3.16 -6.24 -10.28
C VAL A 129 4.06 -5.57 -9.25
N LEU A 130 5.37 -5.88 -9.23
CA LEU A 130 6.33 -5.21 -8.34
C LEU A 130 6.44 -3.71 -8.61
N ALA A 131 6.43 -3.28 -9.87
CA ALA A 131 6.49 -1.87 -10.23
C ALA A 131 5.25 -1.10 -9.78
N LEU A 132 4.08 -1.74 -9.81
CA LEU A 132 2.81 -1.13 -9.37
C LEU A 132 2.66 -1.15 -7.84
N THR A 133 3.03 -2.25 -7.18
CA THR A 133 2.78 -2.46 -5.74
C THR A 133 3.96 -2.05 -4.85
N GLY A 134 5.19 -2.10 -5.37
CA GLY A 134 6.42 -1.81 -4.65
C GLY A 134 6.52 -0.36 -4.16
N PRO A 135 6.34 0.66 -5.02
CA PRO A 135 6.38 2.06 -4.61
C PRO A 135 5.36 2.43 -3.51
N PRO A 136 4.06 2.10 -3.61
CA PRO A 136 3.11 2.42 -2.54
C PRO A 136 3.42 1.64 -1.26
N LEU A 137 3.86 0.38 -1.35
CA LEU A 137 4.28 -0.40 -0.18
C LEU A 137 5.48 0.25 0.52
N TYR A 138 6.52 0.62 -0.24
CA TYR A 138 7.70 1.30 0.29
C TYR A 138 7.33 2.61 0.99
N LEU A 139 6.51 3.44 0.34
CA LEU A 139 6.02 4.69 0.91
C LEU A 139 5.23 4.48 2.20
N LEU A 140 4.35 3.48 2.24
CA LEU A 140 3.58 3.14 3.44
C LEU A 140 4.45 2.61 4.58
N LEU A 141 5.58 1.96 4.30
CA LEU A 141 6.52 1.49 5.33
C LEU A 141 7.36 2.61 5.96
N THR A 142 7.40 3.80 5.36
CA THR A 142 8.20 4.91 5.90
C THR A 142 7.71 5.38 7.27
N ARG A 143 8.65 5.91 8.07
CA ARG A 143 8.36 6.52 9.39
C ARG A 143 7.43 7.74 9.27
N GLN A 144 7.46 8.46 8.14
CA GLN A 144 6.60 9.62 7.90
C GLN A 144 5.14 9.20 7.73
N ALA A 145 4.85 8.21 6.87
CA ALA A 145 3.50 7.66 6.73
C ALA A 145 2.96 7.11 8.06
N ARG A 146 3.84 6.57 8.91
CA ARG A 146 3.47 6.14 10.27
C ARG A 146 2.98 7.28 11.15
N ARG A 147 3.62 8.45 11.07
CA ARG A 147 3.22 9.62 11.87
C ARG A 147 1.93 10.23 11.35
N GLU A 148 1.81 10.40 10.03
CA GLU A 148 0.62 10.97 9.38
C GLU A 148 -0.65 10.17 9.69
N CYS A 149 -0.59 8.84 9.57
CA CYS A 149 -1.73 7.97 9.78
C CYS A 149 -1.99 7.61 11.29
N LEU A 150 -1.14 8.05 12.23
CA LEU A 150 -1.29 7.76 13.67
C LEU A 150 -1.75 9.00 14.47
N TYR A 151 -1.29 10.20 14.10
CA TYR A 151 -1.64 11.46 14.80
C TYR A 151 -3.08 11.93 14.61
N ARG A 152 -3.80 11.45 13.58
CA ARG A 152 -5.19 11.87 13.32
C ARG A 152 -6.24 10.82 13.68
N SER A 153 -5.83 9.74 14.34
CA SER A 153 -6.77 8.78 14.90
C SER A 153 -7.41 9.37 16.17
N PRO A 154 -8.73 9.58 16.22
CA PRO A 154 -9.40 10.27 17.33
C PRO A 154 -9.26 9.57 18.68
N ARG A 155 -8.78 8.31 18.70
CA ARG A 155 -8.55 7.56 19.95
C ARG A 155 -7.33 8.02 20.77
N LEU A 156 -6.38 8.76 20.18
CA LEU A 156 -5.21 9.26 20.92
C LEU A 156 -5.33 10.73 21.35
N GLN A 157 -6.34 11.46 20.87
CA GLN A 157 -6.61 12.83 21.31
C GLN A 157 -7.25 12.92 22.70
N TYR A 158 -7.72 11.81 23.25
CA TYR A 158 -8.32 11.73 24.59
C TYR A 158 -7.32 11.45 25.72
N GLY A 159 -6.04 11.24 25.40
CA GLY A 159 -5.01 10.88 26.40
C GLY A 159 -4.33 12.05 27.10
N ASP A 160 -4.44 13.27 26.57
CA ASP A 160 -3.66 14.44 27.04
C ASP A 160 -4.49 15.49 27.82
N TYR A 161 -5.76 15.20 28.14
CA TYR A 161 -6.64 16.17 28.82
C TYR A 161 -6.82 15.95 30.33
N ASN A 162 -6.16 14.97 30.94
CA ASN A 162 -6.45 14.57 32.33
C ASN A 162 -5.26 14.51 33.29
N SER A 163 -4.12 15.16 32.98
CA SER A 163 -2.94 15.12 33.87
C SER A 163 -2.67 16.39 34.68
N ASP A 164 -3.47 17.47 34.54
CA ASP A 164 -3.15 18.75 35.19
C ASP A 164 -4.12 19.21 36.31
N ASP A 165 -5.14 18.42 36.67
CA ASP A 165 -6.04 18.76 37.79
C ASP A 165 -6.00 17.69 38.90
N SER A 166 -4.90 17.69 39.64
CA SER A 166 -4.90 17.22 41.03
C SER A 166 -3.94 18.11 41.82
N SER A 167 -4.48 19.26 42.21
CA SER A 167 -3.98 20.12 43.30
C SER A 167 -4.37 19.56 44.65
#